data_AF-A0A2N3QGL0-F1
#
_entry.id   AF-A0A2N3QGL0-F1
#
_cell.length_a   1.000
_cell.length_b   1.000
_cell.length_c   1.000
_cell.angle_alpha   90.00
_cell.angle_beta   90.00
_cell.angle_gamma   90.00
#
_symmetry.space_group_name_H-M   'P 1'
#
loop_
_entity.id
_entity.type
_entity.pdbx_description
1 polymer ?
#
loop_
_entity_poly.entity_id
_entity_poly.type
_entity_poly.pdbx_seq_one_letter_code
_entity_poly.pdbx_strand_id
1 'polypeptide(L)'
;MTAFTDYLADHAEQLDLGTLAITRAHGTHHPEVFEIRKRYETIRDRIALANGAQPQIGDELARIRDLTNGYTIPDDACPTLAATYRMLEEAHRIYESTDERRVQ
;
A
#
# COMPACT_ATOMS: atom_id res chain seq x y z
N MET A 1 -2.16 15.31 -11.34
CA MET A 1 -1.95 14.30 -10.29
C MET A 1 -0.58 13.67 -10.53
N THR A 2 0.02 13.01 -9.53
CA THR A 2 1.32 12.35 -9.72
C THR A 2 1.11 10.91 -10.17
N ALA A 3 2.13 10.29 -10.80
CA ALA A 3 2.05 8.90 -11.24
C ALA A 3 1.63 7.94 -10.11
N PHE A 4 2.10 8.22 -8.90
CA PHE A 4 1.69 7.48 -7.70
C PHE A 4 0.20 7.65 -7.39
N THR A 5 -0.29 8.90 -7.36
CA THR A 5 -1.70 9.18 -7.07
C THR A 5 -2.63 8.60 -8.13
N ASP A 6 -2.22 8.63 -9.40
CA ASP A 6 -2.98 8.04 -10.51
C ASP A 6 -3.06 6.52 -10.34
N TYR A 7 -1.93 5.84 -10.09
CA TYR A 7 -1.91 4.40 -9.84
C TYR A 7 -2.82 4.00 -8.66
N LEU A 8 -2.73 4.72 -7.54
CA LEU A 8 -3.57 4.47 -6.37
C LEU A 8 -5.06 4.71 -6.65
N ALA A 9 -5.40 5.72 -7.46
CA ALA A 9 -6.79 5.99 -7.82
C ALA A 9 -7.35 4.86 -8.70
N ASP A 10 -6.59 4.42 -9.71
CA ASP A 10 -6.99 3.35 -10.64
C ASP A 10 -7.19 2.00 -9.94
N HIS A 11 -6.46 1.77 -8.85
CA HIS A 11 -6.45 0.49 -8.12
C HIS A 11 -7.14 0.58 -6.75
N ALA A 12 -7.80 1.70 -6.44
CA ALA A 12 -8.35 1.99 -5.11
C ALA A 12 -9.33 0.90 -4.64
N GLU A 13 -10.25 0.47 -5.50
CA GLU A 13 -11.23 -0.56 -5.17
C GLU A 13 -10.56 -1.90 -4.84
N GLN A 14 -9.59 -2.31 -5.65
CA GLN A 14 -8.89 -3.58 -5.49
C GLN A 14 -8.03 -3.61 -4.22
N LEU A 15 -7.28 -2.53 -3.94
CA LEU A 15 -6.48 -2.41 -2.74
C LEU A 15 -7.36 -2.31 -1.48
N ASP A 16 -8.49 -1.62 -1.54
CA ASP A 16 -9.42 -1.52 -0.43
C ASP A 16 -10.08 -2.87 -0.13
N LEU A 17 -10.64 -3.53 -1.15
CA LEU A 17 -11.22 -4.86 -1.00
C LEU A 17 -10.20 -5.89 -0.53
N GLY A 18 -9.01 -5.90 -1.13
CA GLY A 18 -7.93 -6.82 -0.79
C GLY A 18 -7.51 -6.69 0.67
N THR A 19 -7.09 -5.49 1.08
CA THR A 19 -6.65 -5.24 2.48
C THR A 19 -7.76 -5.52 3.49
N LEU A 20 -9.03 -5.20 3.18
CA LEU A 20 -10.16 -5.49 4.05
C LEU A 20 -10.46 -6.99 4.15
N ALA A 21 -10.52 -7.70 3.03
CA ALA A 21 -10.84 -9.12 2.97
C ALA A 21 -9.80 -9.96 3.71
N ILE A 22 -8.52 -9.67 3.47
CA ILE A 22 -7.40 -10.34 4.16
C ILE A 22 -7.51 -10.11 5.67
N THR A 23 -7.78 -8.87 6.10
CA THR A 23 -7.94 -8.55 7.52
C THR A 23 -9.07 -9.35 8.17
N ARG A 24 -10.22 -9.45 7.49
CA ARG A 24 -11.38 -10.20 8.01
C ARG A 24 -11.16 -11.70 8.05
N ALA A 25 -10.51 -12.27 7.04
CA ALA A 25 -10.34 -13.71 6.89
C ALA A 25 -9.12 -14.27 7.64
N HIS A 26 -8.02 -13.50 7.68
CA HIS A 26 -6.70 -14.00 8.09
C HIS A 26 -6.10 -13.22 9.26
N GLY A 27 -6.69 -12.13 9.74
CA GLY A 27 -6.08 -11.28 10.78
C GLY A 27 -5.74 -12.01 12.08
N THR A 28 -6.43 -13.10 12.41
CA THR A 28 -6.10 -13.92 13.59
C THR A 28 -4.77 -14.68 13.47
N HIS A 29 -4.39 -15.08 12.25
CA HIS A 29 -3.14 -15.78 11.96
C HIS A 29 -2.04 -14.81 11.51
N HIS A 30 -2.44 -13.72 10.86
CA HIS A 30 -1.58 -12.68 10.31
C HIS A 30 -1.91 -11.32 10.94
N PRO A 31 -1.52 -11.05 12.19
CA PRO A 31 -1.86 -9.79 12.87
C PRO A 31 -1.28 -8.55 12.16
N GLU A 32 -0.24 -8.70 11.35
CA GLU A 32 0.36 -7.63 10.56
C GLU A 32 -0.62 -6.97 9.59
N VAL A 33 -1.62 -7.72 9.10
CA VAL A 33 -2.55 -7.23 8.09
C VAL A 33 -3.48 -6.13 8.64
N PHE A 34 -3.74 -6.13 9.95
CA PHE A 34 -4.46 -5.04 10.60
C PHE A 34 -3.69 -3.73 10.52
N GLU A 35 -2.36 -3.78 10.72
CA GLU A 35 -1.54 -2.58 10.65
C GLU A 35 -1.37 -2.14 9.19
N ILE A 36 -1.19 -3.06 8.24
CA ILE A 36 -1.15 -2.75 6.80
C ILE A 36 -2.43 -2.04 6.37
N ARG A 37 -3.60 -2.55 6.78
CA ARG A 37 -4.91 -1.92 6.51
C ARG A 37 -4.96 -0.49 7.01
N LYS A 38 -4.57 -0.25 8.27
CA LYS A 38 -4.54 1.09 8.87
C LYS A 38 -3.61 2.05 8.12
N ARG A 39 -2.43 1.59 7.71
CA ARG A 39 -1.50 2.41 6.92
C ARG A 39 -2.06 2.73 5.54
N TYR A 40 -2.70 1.76 4.89
CA TYR A 40 -3.37 1.99 3.60
C TYR A 40 -4.50 3.03 3.70
N GLU A 41 -5.33 2.97 4.75
CA GLU A 41 -6.36 3.99 5.00
C GLU A 41 -5.74 5.38 5.21
N THR A 42 -4.64 5.47 5.97
CA THR A 42 -3.89 6.72 6.16
C THR A 42 -3.34 7.29 4.85
N ILE A 43 -2.84 6.42 3.96
CA ILE A 43 -2.36 6.82 2.62
C ILE A 43 -3.51 7.41 1.79
N ARG A 44 -4.69 6.76 1.79
CA ARG A 44 -5.88 7.25 1.09
C ARG A 44 -6.30 8.63 1.57
N ASP A 45 -6.34 8.84 2.88
CA ASP A 45 -6.70 10.13 3.47
C ASP A 45 -5.69 11.22 3.09
N ARG A 46 -4.39 10.92 3.15
CA ARG A 46 -3.33 11.87 2.78
C ARG A 46 -3.35 12.21 1.29
N ILE A 47 -3.67 11.27 0.41
CA ILE A 47 -3.88 11.53 -1.02
C ILE A 47 -5.04 12.50 -1.22
N ALA A 48 -6.18 12.27 -0.56
CA ALA A 48 -7.34 13.14 -0.66
C ALA A 48 -7.04 14.56 -0.18
N LEU A 49 -6.26 14.71 0.91
CA LEU A 49 -5.84 16.01 1.45
C LEU A 49 -4.80 16.73 0.58
N ALA A 50 -3.99 16.00 -0.18
CA ALA A 50 -2.92 16.58 -0.99
C ALA A 50 -3.43 17.35 -2.22
N ASN A 51 -4.70 17.22 -2.61
CA ASN A 51 -5.34 17.98 -3.69
C ASN A 51 -4.51 18.01 -5.01
N GLY A 52 -3.92 16.87 -5.37
CA GLY A 52 -3.13 16.70 -6.59
C GLY A 52 -1.63 16.97 -6.46
N ALA A 53 -1.15 17.44 -5.30
CA ALA A 53 0.26 17.43 -4.95
C ALA A 53 0.74 16.03 -4.53
N GLN A 54 2.05 15.80 -4.52
CA GLN A 54 2.64 14.58 -3.99
C GLN A 54 2.38 14.51 -2.48
N PRO A 55 1.67 13.49 -1.96
CA PRO A 55 1.43 13.35 -0.53
C PRO A 55 2.73 12.94 0.19
N GLN A 56 2.93 13.45 1.41
CA GLN A 56 4.00 12.97 2.30
C GLN A 56 3.51 11.69 2.97
N ILE A 57 3.89 10.53 2.44
CA ILE A 57 3.43 9.20 2.90
C ILE A 57 4.58 8.18 2.98
N GLY A 58 5.83 8.64 2.87
CA GLY A 58 7.00 7.77 2.88
C GLY A 58 7.04 6.87 4.11
N ASP A 59 6.70 7.42 5.30
CA ASP A 59 6.66 6.66 6.55
C ASP A 59 5.61 5.54 6.53
N GLU A 60 4.44 5.78 5.94
CA GLU A 60 3.40 4.77 5.76
C GLU A 60 3.85 3.65 4.83
N LEU A 61 4.46 3.99 3.69
CA LEU A 61 4.96 3.02 2.72
C LEU A 61 6.13 2.21 3.27
N ALA A 62 7.08 2.86 3.94
CA ALA A 62 8.19 2.22 4.63
C ALA A 62 7.68 1.22 5.69
N ARG A 63 6.67 1.60 6.48
CA ARG A 63 6.10 0.67 7.45
C ARG A 63 5.42 -0.53 6.79
N ILE A 64 4.66 -0.33 5.71
CA ILE A 64 4.04 -1.44 4.99
C ILE A 64 5.13 -2.39 4.46
N ARG A 65 6.22 -1.84 3.92
CA ARG A 65 7.37 -2.64 3.49
C ARG A 65 7.98 -3.44 4.64
N ASP A 66 8.17 -2.86 5.81
CA ASP A 66 8.71 -3.58 6.98
C ASP A 66 7.78 -4.71 7.43
N LEU A 67 6.48 -4.42 7.56
CA LEU A 67 5.47 -5.40 7.99
C LEU A 67 5.35 -6.60 7.06
N THR A 68 5.62 -6.38 5.77
CA THR A 68 5.55 -7.41 4.73
C THR A 68 6.90 -8.06 4.45
N ASN A 69 7.94 -7.73 5.23
CA ASN A 69 9.32 -8.15 4.96
C ASN A 69 9.73 -7.88 3.50
N GLY A 70 9.53 -6.64 3.04
CA GLY A 70 9.79 -6.26 1.66
C GLY A 70 8.83 -6.88 0.66
N TYR A 71 7.53 -6.96 0.99
CA TYR A 71 6.50 -7.57 0.13
C TYR A 71 6.73 -9.04 -0.19
N THR A 72 7.45 -9.75 0.68
CA THR A 72 7.63 -11.20 0.56
C THR A 72 6.28 -11.89 0.69
N ILE A 73 5.97 -12.79 -0.24
CA ILE A 73 4.73 -13.57 -0.21
C ILE A 73 4.95 -14.83 0.65
N PRO A 74 4.21 -15.03 1.75
CA PRO A 74 4.28 -16.27 2.53
C PRO A 74 3.88 -17.50 1.71
N ASP A 75 4.46 -18.67 2.02
CA ASP A 75 4.15 -19.92 1.31
C ASP A 75 2.70 -20.39 1.48
N ASP A 76 2.05 -19.99 2.58
CA ASP A 76 0.64 -20.27 2.89
C ASP A 76 -0.30 -19.13 2.48
N ALA A 77 0.19 -18.13 1.74
CA ALA A 77 -0.59 -17.00 1.30
C ALA A 77 -1.70 -17.42 0.33
N CYS A 78 -2.92 -16.95 0.59
CA CYS A 78 -4.00 -17.06 -0.39
C CYS A 78 -3.74 -16.13 -1.60
N PRO A 79 -4.35 -16.40 -2.77
CA PRO A 79 -4.16 -15.56 -3.97
C PRO A 79 -4.46 -14.07 -3.74
N THR A 80 -5.44 -13.75 -2.90
CA THR A 80 -5.81 -12.37 -2.55
C THR A 80 -4.71 -11.64 -1.79
N LEU A 81 -4.06 -12.32 -0.82
CA LEU A 81 -2.92 -11.78 -0.09
C LEU A 81 -1.75 -11.48 -1.03
N ALA A 82 -1.41 -12.45 -1.87
CA ALA A 82 -0.33 -12.31 -2.84
C ALA A 82 -0.57 -11.17 -3.84
N ALA A 83 -1.80 -11.04 -4.36
CA ALA A 83 -2.16 -9.95 -5.26
C ALA A 83 -2.08 -8.58 -4.57
N THR A 84 -2.59 -8.48 -3.34
CA THR A 84 -2.57 -7.23 -2.56
C THR A 84 -1.14 -6.77 -2.27
N TYR A 85 -0.25 -7.68 -1.89
CA TYR A 85 1.15 -7.34 -1.61
C TYR A 85 1.88 -6.85 -2.86
N ARG A 86 1.68 -7.49 -4.02
CA ARG A 86 2.28 -7.05 -5.29
C ARG A 86 1.80 -5.66 -5.70
N MET A 87 0.53 -5.34 -5.49
CA MET A 87 0.01 -4.00 -5.80
C MET A 87 0.56 -2.93 -4.84
N LEU A 88 0.73 -3.27 -3.56
CA LEU A 88 1.36 -2.38 -2.58
C LEU A 88 2.85 -2.17 -2.87
N GLU A 89 3.55 -3.20 -3.33
CA GLU A 89 4.95 -3.12 -3.79
C GLU A 89 5.08 -2.18 -4.98
N GLU A 90 4.21 -2.35 -5.99
CA GLU A 90 4.21 -1.50 -7.17
C GLU A 90 3.90 -0.04 -6.83
N ALA A 91 2.93 0.20 -5.94
CA ALA A 91 2.65 1.54 -5.42
C ALA A 91 3.89 2.16 -4.76
N HIS A 92 4.62 1.41 -3.93
CA HIS A 92 5.83 1.88 -3.27
C HIS A 92 6.91 2.25 -4.30
N ARG A 93 7.17 1.36 -5.26
CA ARG A 93 8.15 1.58 -6.33
C ARG A 93 7.86 2.84 -7.15
N ILE A 94 6.58 3.07 -7.49
CA ILE A 94 6.15 4.27 -8.22
C ILE A 94 6.38 5.52 -7.36
N TYR A 95 6.09 5.46 -6.06
CA TYR A 95 6.33 6.57 -5.13
C TYR A 95 7.80 6.94 -5.06
N GLU A 96 8.69 5.97 -4.83
CA GLU A 96 10.15 6.17 -4.75
C GLU A 96 10.70 6.78 -6.05
N SER A 97 10.31 6.26 -7.21
CA SER A 97 10.75 6.81 -8.51
C SER A 97 10.27 8.25 -8.79
N THR A 98 9.24 8.70 -8.08
CA THR A 98 8.73 10.07 -8.17
C THR A 98 9.42 10.99 -7.18
N ASP A 99 9.84 10.48 -6.02
CA ASP A 99 10.59 11.21 -5.01
C ASP A 99 12.04 11.46 -5.43
N GLU A 100 12.70 10.45 -6.02
CA GLU A 100 14.09 10.56 -6.53
C GLU A 100 14.27 11.66 -7.60
N ARG A 101 13.21 11.98 -8.35
CA ARG A 101 13.19 13.06 -9.36
C ARG A 101 13.10 14.46 -8.75
N ARG A 102 12.97 14.59 -7.43
CA ARG A 102 12.90 15.87 -6.71
C ARG A 102 14.18 16.22 -5.96
N VAL A 103 15.10 15.27 -5.81
CA VAL A 103 16.39 15.45 -5.11
C VAL A 103 17.52 15.85 -6.10
N GLN A 104 17.21 15.94 -7.40
CA GLN A 104 18.08 16.50 -8.45
C GLN A 104 17.52 17.82 -8.95
#